data_AF-A0A0F9S8Y2-F1
#
_entry.id   AF-A0A0F9S8Y2-F1
#
_cell.length_a   1.000
_cell.length_b   1.000
_cell.length_c   1.000
_cell.angle_alpha   90.00
_cell.angle_beta   90.00
_cell.angle_gamma   90.00
#
_symmetry.space_group_name_H-M   'P 1'
#
loop_
_entity.id
_entity.type
_entity.pdbx_description
1 polymer ?
#
loop_
_entity_poly.entity_id
_entity_poly.type
_entity_poly.pdbx_seq_one_letter_code
_entity_poly.pdbx_strand_id
1 'polypeptide(L)'
;MEHVDLPRFPTKPGYMTEKIQRDYIQAVMAKDLLPAQAHRMADILSLTAPSDVSKPIQFWQLYAVLGQDPIVVIVQSFYQRVFEQDEWFRSVFERVGGINHHINTQASMWIDVMGGGPYYHGAEFRLNFHHTHNAMQLMNDKGAELWSKLMLETLGASMHLMADDPRIRTSINTFLSFFMGKYADELHLRTVAFLGQRTRRTSARSTS
;
A
#
# COMPACT_ATOMS: atom_id res chain seq x y z
N MET A 1 -7.52 27.35 -4.65
CA MET A 1 -7.23 25.93 -4.38
C MET A 1 -7.19 25.24 -5.73
N GLU A 2 -6.12 24.51 -6.02
CA GLU A 2 -5.98 23.78 -7.28
C GLU A 2 -6.75 22.45 -7.17
N HIS A 3 -7.52 22.15 -8.21
CA HIS A 3 -8.35 20.94 -8.26
C HIS A 3 -7.89 20.08 -9.43
N VAL A 4 -7.76 18.78 -9.18
CA VAL A 4 -7.48 17.78 -10.21
C VAL A 4 -8.77 17.02 -10.50
N ASP A 5 -9.06 16.85 -11.79
CA ASP A 5 -10.12 15.96 -12.23
C ASP A 5 -9.60 14.52 -12.18
N LEU A 6 -10.15 13.75 -11.25
CA LEU A 6 -9.73 12.39 -10.96
C LEU A 6 -10.79 11.41 -11.49
N PRO A 7 -10.39 10.21 -11.93
CA PRO A 7 -11.34 9.11 -12.12
C PRO A 7 -12.20 8.90 -10.87
N ARG A 8 -13.41 8.40 -11.07
CA ARG A 8 -14.40 8.17 -10.01
C ARG A 8 -15.01 6.78 -10.12
N PHE A 9 -14.18 5.76 -9.94
CA PHE A 9 -14.63 4.37 -9.95
C PHE A 9 -15.61 4.13 -8.79
N PRO A 10 -16.67 3.31 -8.99
CA PRO A 10 -17.61 2.98 -7.91
C PRO A 10 -16.92 2.28 -6.75
N THR A 11 -17.04 2.82 -5.55
CA THR A 11 -16.39 2.27 -4.34
C THR A 11 -17.38 1.55 -3.43
N LYS A 12 -16.89 0.54 -2.72
CA LYS A 12 -17.61 -0.15 -1.65
C LYS A 12 -16.62 -0.61 -0.58
N PRO A 13 -16.99 -0.59 0.71
CA PRO A 13 -16.18 -1.24 1.74
C PRO A 13 -15.97 -2.73 1.41
N GLY A 14 -14.72 -3.17 1.50
CA GLY A 14 -14.33 -4.57 1.52
C GLY A 14 -14.37 -5.16 2.93
N TYR A 15 -13.89 -6.39 3.07
CA TYR A 15 -13.85 -7.08 4.35
C TYR A 15 -12.85 -6.47 5.34
N MET A 16 -11.82 -5.78 4.85
CA MET A 16 -10.74 -5.21 5.65
C MET A 16 -10.78 -3.68 5.73
N THR A 17 -11.50 -3.00 4.84
CA THR A 17 -11.43 -1.54 4.68
C THR A 17 -11.65 -0.78 5.98
N GLU A 18 -12.77 -1.00 6.67
CA GLU A 18 -13.12 -0.21 7.86
C GLU A 18 -12.18 -0.46 9.03
N LYS A 19 -11.79 -1.72 9.24
CA LYS A 19 -10.90 -2.07 10.35
C LYS A 19 -9.51 -1.49 10.11
N ILE A 20 -8.94 -1.70 8.93
CA ILE A 20 -7.60 -1.17 8.58
C ILE A 20 -7.61 0.36 8.59
N GLN A 21 -8.67 1.01 8.11
CA GLN A 21 -8.86 2.45 8.22
C GLN A 21 -8.80 2.92 9.69
N ARG A 22 -9.58 2.29 10.59
CA ARG A 22 -9.60 2.63 12.01
C ARG A 22 -8.24 2.40 12.68
N ASP A 23 -7.62 1.25 12.44
CA ASP A 23 -6.32 0.89 13.00
C ASP A 23 -5.25 1.91 12.56
N TYR A 24 -5.23 2.28 11.28
CA TYR A 24 -4.32 3.31 10.77
C TYR A 24 -4.57 4.66 11.43
N ILE A 25 -5.83 5.15 11.44
CA ILE A 25 -6.19 6.45 12.03
C ILE A 25 -5.76 6.50 13.50
N GLN A 26 -6.03 5.45 14.28
CA GLN A 26 -5.60 5.36 15.67
C GLN A 26 -4.07 5.42 15.80
N ALA A 27 -3.34 4.65 14.99
CA ALA A 27 -1.88 4.59 15.04
C ALA A 27 -1.22 5.93 14.70
N VAL A 28 -1.76 6.69 13.75
CA VAL A 28 -1.20 8.00 13.36
C VAL A 28 -1.68 9.14 14.26
N MET A 29 -2.89 9.04 14.84
CA MET A 29 -3.34 9.95 15.89
C MET A 29 -2.45 9.84 17.14
N ALA A 30 -2.06 8.63 17.54
CA ALA A 30 -1.14 8.41 18.67
C ALA A 30 0.26 9.01 18.44
N LYS A 31 0.58 9.40 17.20
CA LYS A 31 1.84 10.04 16.79
C LYS A 31 1.67 11.53 16.46
N ASP A 32 0.50 12.10 16.76
CA ASP A 32 0.14 13.49 16.43
C ASP A 32 0.25 13.84 14.94
N LEU A 33 0.17 12.84 14.05
CA LEU A 33 0.22 13.03 12.59
C LEU A 33 -1.16 13.32 11.98
N LEU A 34 -2.24 13.02 12.73
CA LEU A 34 -3.60 13.41 12.39
C LEU A 34 -4.26 14.15 13.56
N PRO A 35 -5.24 15.04 13.31
CA PRO A 35 -5.99 15.70 14.36
C PRO A 35 -6.70 14.72 15.31
N ALA A 36 -6.89 15.11 16.57
CA ALA A 36 -7.55 14.28 17.59
C ALA A 36 -8.96 13.79 17.19
N GLN A 37 -9.65 14.54 16.34
CA GLN A 37 -10.97 14.20 15.80
C GLN A 37 -10.95 13.51 14.43
N ALA A 38 -9.79 13.06 13.92
CA ALA A 38 -9.68 12.45 12.58
C ALA A 38 -10.64 11.27 12.37
N HIS A 39 -10.88 10.49 13.42
CA HIS A 39 -11.86 9.40 13.44
C HIS A 39 -13.34 9.83 13.24
N ARG A 40 -13.63 11.13 13.15
CA ARG A 40 -14.97 11.70 12.88
C ARG A 40 -15.02 12.58 11.64
N MET A 41 -13.88 12.78 10.97
CA MET A 41 -13.81 13.67 9.80
C MET A 41 -14.33 12.92 8.57
N ALA A 42 -15.48 13.35 8.03
CA ALA A 42 -16.13 12.71 6.89
C ALA A 42 -15.20 12.55 5.68
N ASP A 43 -14.40 13.57 5.38
CA ASP A 43 -13.41 13.54 4.27
C ASP A 43 -12.33 12.46 4.47
N ILE A 44 -11.96 12.16 5.72
CA ILE A 44 -10.99 11.11 6.04
C ILE A 44 -11.69 9.74 5.94
N LEU A 45 -12.89 9.59 6.47
CA LEU A 45 -13.61 8.31 6.49
C LEU A 45 -14.17 7.88 5.13
N SER A 46 -14.36 8.83 4.21
CA SER A 46 -14.90 8.58 2.87
C SER A 46 -14.00 7.66 2.03
N LEU A 47 -14.63 6.89 1.13
CA LEU A 47 -13.93 6.15 0.07
C LEU A 47 -13.71 6.99 -1.20
N THR A 48 -14.26 8.21 -1.26
CA THR A 48 -14.03 9.14 -2.37
C THR A 48 -12.72 9.88 -2.18
N ALA A 49 -11.86 9.88 -3.20
CA ALA A 49 -10.63 10.66 -3.17
C ALA A 49 -10.92 12.17 -3.34
N PRO A 50 -10.23 13.05 -2.59
CA PRO A 50 -10.42 14.48 -2.72
C PRO A 50 -9.80 15.05 -4.01
N SER A 51 -10.57 15.84 -4.77
CA SER A 51 -10.05 16.58 -5.93
C SER A 51 -9.15 17.76 -5.55
N ASP A 52 -9.27 18.29 -4.33
CA ASP A 52 -8.41 19.36 -3.80
C ASP A 52 -6.99 18.83 -3.56
N VAL A 53 -6.00 19.35 -4.30
CA VAL A 53 -4.60 18.87 -4.24
C VAL A 53 -3.94 19.11 -2.89
N SER A 54 -4.47 20.01 -2.06
CA SER A 54 -3.97 20.24 -0.70
C SER A 54 -4.35 19.12 0.27
N LYS A 55 -5.34 18.30 -0.08
CA LYS A 55 -5.78 17.17 0.73
C LYS A 55 -5.09 15.88 0.29
N PRO A 56 -4.53 15.10 1.23
CA PRO A 56 -3.97 13.80 0.91
C PRO A 56 -5.05 12.79 0.52
N ILE A 57 -4.75 11.92 -0.44
CA ILE A 57 -5.56 10.74 -0.74
C ILE A 57 -5.25 9.67 0.30
N GLN A 58 -6.25 9.23 1.05
CA GLN A 58 -6.11 8.12 1.99
C GLN A 58 -6.06 6.80 1.23
N PHE A 59 -5.35 5.79 1.73
CA PHE A 59 -5.15 4.57 0.92
C PHE A 59 -6.45 3.77 0.70
N TRP A 60 -7.45 3.90 1.58
CA TRP A 60 -8.79 3.34 1.37
C TRP A 60 -9.63 4.12 0.32
N GLN A 61 -9.07 5.17 -0.27
CA GLN A 61 -9.67 5.94 -1.37
C GLN A 61 -9.00 5.63 -2.72
N LEU A 62 -7.93 4.83 -2.74
CA LEU A 62 -7.13 4.57 -3.94
C LEU A 62 -7.94 3.88 -5.05
N TYR A 63 -8.90 3.02 -4.69
CA TYR A 63 -9.74 2.37 -5.71
C TYR A 63 -10.56 3.39 -6.50
N ALA A 64 -11.03 4.47 -5.86
CA ALA A 64 -11.83 5.50 -6.52
C ALA A 64 -11.09 6.13 -7.71
N VAL A 65 -9.75 6.21 -7.67
CA VAL A 65 -8.93 6.91 -8.66
C VAL A 65 -8.13 5.97 -9.57
N LEU A 66 -7.82 4.75 -9.11
CA LEU A 66 -7.10 3.75 -9.89
C LEU A 66 -8.04 2.78 -10.60
N GLY A 67 -9.11 2.34 -9.92
CA GLY A 67 -9.89 1.18 -10.36
C GLY A 67 -9.11 -0.13 -10.25
N GLN A 68 -9.68 -1.20 -10.79
CA GLN A 68 -9.13 -2.54 -10.64
C GLN A 68 -7.85 -2.77 -11.47
N ASP A 69 -7.86 -2.40 -12.74
CA ASP A 69 -6.82 -2.82 -13.68
C ASP A 69 -5.42 -2.30 -13.31
N PRO A 70 -5.23 -1.00 -12.99
CA PRO A 70 -3.92 -0.50 -12.52
C PRO A 70 -3.41 -1.23 -11.28
N ILE A 71 -4.30 -1.54 -10.33
CA ILE A 71 -3.93 -2.27 -9.10
C ILE A 71 -3.43 -3.68 -9.44
N VAL A 72 -4.17 -4.40 -10.29
CA VAL A 72 -3.80 -5.76 -10.72
C VAL A 72 -2.47 -5.73 -11.48
N VAL A 73 -2.27 -4.78 -12.39
CA VAL A 73 -1.04 -4.67 -13.19
C VAL A 73 0.19 -4.35 -12.32
N ILE A 74 0.05 -3.49 -11.31
CA ILE A 74 1.13 -3.21 -10.33
C ILE A 74 1.52 -4.50 -9.60
N VAL A 75 0.54 -5.23 -9.06
CA VAL A 75 0.78 -6.47 -8.32
C VAL A 75 1.36 -7.56 -9.23
N GLN A 76 0.88 -7.67 -10.45
CA GLN A 76 1.43 -8.57 -11.46
C GLN A 76 2.90 -8.26 -11.74
N SER A 77 3.22 -7.00 -12.01
CA SER A 77 4.59 -6.55 -12.26
C SER A 77 5.49 -6.86 -11.07
N PHE A 78 4.99 -6.67 -9.85
CA PHE A 78 5.71 -7.02 -8.62
C PHE A 78 6.04 -8.51 -8.56
N TYR A 79 5.05 -9.38 -8.77
CA TYR A 79 5.29 -10.83 -8.69
C TYR A 79 6.13 -11.37 -9.85
N GLN A 80 6.12 -10.75 -11.02
CA GLN A 80 7.09 -11.08 -12.07
C GLN A 80 8.52 -10.88 -11.55
N ARG A 81 8.80 -9.74 -10.90
CA ARG A 81 10.11 -9.48 -10.28
C ARG A 81 10.46 -10.47 -9.18
N VAL A 82 9.49 -10.85 -8.35
CA VAL A 82 9.67 -11.86 -7.28
C VAL A 82 10.08 -13.20 -7.89
N PHE A 83 9.41 -13.64 -8.96
CA PHE A 83 9.67 -14.94 -9.60
C PHE A 83 10.93 -14.94 -10.50
N GLU A 84 11.48 -13.77 -10.81
CA GLU A 84 12.80 -13.63 -11.45
C GLU A 84 13.97 -13.72 -10.45
N GLN A 85 13.70 -13.73 -9.13
CA GLN A 85 14.76 -13.81 -8.12
C GLN A 85 15.36 -15.22 -7.97
N ASP A 86 16.51 -15.27 -7.29
CA ASP A 86 17.21 -16.49 -6.93
C ASP A 86 16.36 -17.44 -6.05
N GLU A 87 16.72 -18.72 -6.10
CA GLU A 87 15.97 -19.82 -5.49
C GLU A 87 15.70 -19.62 -3.99
N TRP A 88 16.66 -19.05 -3.23
CA TRP A 88 16.49 -18.83 -1.79
C TRP A 88 15.28 -17.94 -1.45
N PHE A 89 14.90 -17.03 -2.36
CA PHE A 89 13.76 -16.14 -2.21
C PHE A 89 12.54 -16.69 -2.95
N ARG A 90 12.70 -17.02 -4.23
CA ARG A 90 11.61 -17.47 -5.11
C ARG A 90 10.94 -18.74 -4.61
N SER A 91 11.71 -19.73 -4.14
CA SER A 91 11.18 -21.05 -3.74
C SER A 91 10.21 -20.99 -2.55
N VAL A 92 10.26 -19.91 -1.75
CA VAL A 92 9.29 -19.69 -0.66
C VAL A 92 7.91 -19.38 -1.25
N PHE A 93 7.83 -18.60 -2.33
CA PHE A 93 6.58 -18.32 -3.02
C PHE A 93 6.09 -19.52 -3.83
N GLU A 94 6.98 -20.21 -4.55
CA GLU A 94 6.62 -21.38 -5.38
C GLU A 94 5.99 -22.51 -4.57
N ARG A 95 6.45 -22.74 -3.33
CA ARG A 95 5.86 -23.75 -2.44
C ARG A 95 4.41 -23.47 -2.04
N VAL A 96 4.00 -22.21 -2.05
CA VAL A 96 2.62 -21.79 -1.73
C VAL A 96 1.72 -21.91 -2.97
N GLY A 97 2.26 -21.54 -4.14
CA GLY A 97 1.54 -21.61 -5.40
C GLY A 97 2.27 -20.90 -6.54
N GLY A 98 1.79 -21.11 -7.76
CA GLY A 98 2.32 -20.43 -8.94
C GLY A 98 2.06 -18.92 -8.93
N ILE A 99 2.75 -18.18 -9.80
CA ILE A 99 2.70 -16.72 -9.86
C ILE A 99 1.27 -16.14 -9.87
N ASN A 100 0.35 -16.74 -10.63
CA ASN A 100 -1.05 -16.28 -10.71
C ASN A 100 -1.80 -16.40 -9.37
N HIS A 101 -1.47 -17.40 -8.54
CA HIS A 101 -2.07 -17.53 -7.21
C HIS A 101 -1.74 -16.30 -6.35
N HIS A 102 -0.48 -15.87 -6.39
CA HIS A 102 0.02 -14.74 -5.64
C HIS A 102 -0.52 -13.40 -6.14
N ILE A 103 -0.54 -13.23 -7.46
CA ILE A 103 -1.12 -12.04 -8.11
C ILE A 103 -2.57 -11.87 -7.67
N ASN A 104 -3.40 -12.92 -7.88
CA ASN A 104 -4.81 -12.86 -7.53
C ASN A 104 -5.01 -12.60 -6.03
N THR A 105 -4.24 -13.26 -5.18
CA THR A 105 -4.34 -13.13 -3.73
C THR A 105 -4.00 -11.72 -3.25
N GLN A 106 -2.86 -11.17 -3.66
CA GLN A 106 -2.42 -9.85 -3.20
C GLN A 106 -3.24 -8.73 -3.84
N ALA A 107 -3.59 -8.84 -5.13
CA ALA A 107 -4.43 -7.85 -5.80
C ALA A 107 -5.82 -7.78 -5.17
N SER A 108 -6.44 -8.93 -4.85
CA SER A 108 -7.70 -8.96 -4.09
C SER A 108 -7.57 -8.26 -2.74
N MET A 109 -6.45 -8.44 -2.02
CA MET A 109 -6.22 -7.75 -0.75
C MET A 109 -6.13 -6.24 -0.92
N TRP A 110 -5.36 -5.78 -1.92
CA TRP A 110 -5.24 -4.36 -2.21
C TRP A 110 -6.59 -3.75 -2.59
N ILE A 111 -7.33 -4.36 -3.51
CA ILE A 111 -8.65 -3.90 -3.95
C ILE A 111 -9.61 -3.81 -2.76
N ASP A 112 -9.62 -4.82 -1.89
CA ASP A 112 -10.46 -4.85 -0.69
C ASP A 112 -10.14 -3.69 0.26
N VAL A 113 -8.87 -3.54 0.65
CA VAL A 113 -8.45 -2.45 1.55
C VAL A 113 -8.64 -1.07 0.91
N MET A 114 -8.42 -0.93 -0.40
CA MET A 114 -8.45 0.34 -1.13
C MET A 114 -9.87 0.83 -1.48
N GLY A 115 -10.92 0.09 -1.10
CA GLY A 115 -12.32 0.50 -1.26
C GLY A 115 -13.02 -0.02 -2.54
N GLY A 116 -12.50 -1.08 -3.15
CA GLY A 116 -13.10 -1.73 -4.32
C GLY A 116 -14.19 -2.76 -4.01
N GLY A 117 -14.38 -3.09 -2.73
CA GLY A 117 -15.40 -4.04 -2.27
C GLY A 117 -14.82 -5.36 -1.74
N PRO A 118 -15.68 -6.34 -1.43
CA PRO A 118 -15.31 -7.55 -0.68
C PRO A 118 -14.56 -8.59 -1.53
N TYR A 119 -13.32 -8.30 -1.93
CA TYR A 119 -12.51 -9.15 -2.79
C TYR A 119 -11.60 -10.13 -2.01
N TYR A 120 -11.28 -9.85 -0.74
CA TYR A 120 -10.31 -10.63 0.04
C TYR A 120 -10.95 -11.45 1.16
N HIS A 121 -11.54 -12.58 0.77
CA HIS A 121 -12.18 -13.51 1.70
C HIS A 121 -11.21 -14.01 2.77
N GLY A 122 -11.70 -14.10 4.01
CA GLY A 122 -10.90 -14.48 5.19
C GLY A 122 -10.10 -13.33 5.83
N ALA A 123 -10.08 -12.14 5.21
CA ALA A 123 -9.60 -10.88 5.80
C ALA A 123 -8.25 -11.02 6.54
N GLU A 124 -8.10 -10.37 7.68
CA GLU A 124 -6.86 -10.43 8.48
C GLU A 124 -6.48 -11.83 8.94
N PHE A 125 -7.44 -12.74 9.18
CA PHE A 125 -7.12 -14.12 9.55
C PHE A 125 -6.31 -14.80 8.44
N ARG A 126 -6.77 -14.67 7.19
CA ARG A 126 -6.06 -15.21 6.03
C ARG A 126 -4.68 -14.58 5.87
N LEU A 127 -4.59 -13.27 6.06
CA LEU A 127 -3.34 -12.53 5.94
C LEU A 127 -2.32 -12.95 7.00
N ASN A 128 -2.74 -13.06 8.26
CA ASN A 128 -1.91 -13.51 9.37
C ASN A 128 -1.46 -14.96 9.18
N PHE A 129 -2.39 -15.85 8.76
CA PHE A 129 -2.05 -17.24 8.46
C PHE A 129 -0.98 -17.33 7.37
N HIS A 130 -1.10 -16.54 6.29
CA HIS A 130 -0.10 -16.53 5.22
C HIS A 130 1.29 -16.15 5.75
N HIS A 131 1.43 -15.08 6.52
CA HIS A 131 2.75 -14.66 7.02
C HIS A 131 3.34 -15.63 8.04
N THR A 132 2.51 -16.21 8.90
CA THR A 132 2.97 -17.11 9.98
C THR A 132 3.24 -18.53 9.50
N HIS A 133 2.55 -19.02 8.47
CA HIS A 133 2.64 -20.43 8.07
C HIS A 133 3.27 -20.61 6.68
N ASN A 134 3.05 -19.67 5.77
CA ASN A 134 3.43 -19.83 4.36
C ASN A 134 4.70 -19.04 4.00
N ALA A 135 4.86 -17.84 4.57
CA ALA A 135 5.96 -16.93 4.25
C ALA A 135 7.01 -16.79 5.36
N MET A 136 6.87 -17.50 6.49
CA MET A 136 7.69 -17.32 7.69
C MET A 136 9.21 -17.32 7.42
N GLN A 137 9.67 -18.11 6.44
CA GLN A 137 11.08 -18.16 6.05
C GLN A 137 11.62 -16.84 5.45
N LEU A 138 10.75 -15.97 4.93
CA LEU A 138 11.08 -14.63 4.45
C LEU A 138 10.66 -13.52 5.40
N MET A 139 10.01 -13.85 6.52
CA MET A 139 9.66 -12.91 7.58
C MET A 139 10.88 -12.57 8.45
N ASN A 140 11.96 -12.13 7.81
CA ASN A 140 13.21 -11.68 8.43
C ASN A 140 13.73 -10.44 7.68
N ASP A 141 14.74 -9.78 8.24
CA ASP A 141 15.30 -8.55 7.67
C ASP A 141 15.73 -8.68 6.20
N LYS A 142 16.40 -9.78 5.83
CA LYS A 142 16.88 -10.00 4.46
C LYS A 142 15.73 -10.16 3.47
N GLY A 143 14.71 -10.93 3.85
CA GLY A 143 13.50 -11.12 3.05
C GLY A 143 12.71 -9.83 2.91
N ALA A 144 12.51 -9.10 4.02
CA ALA A 144 11.81 -7.82 4.04
C ALA A 144 12.52 -6.74 3.21
N GLU A 145 13.85 -6.67 3.26
CA GLU A 145 14.65 -5.74 2.47
C GLU A 145 14.50 -6.01 0.97
N LEU A 146 14.65 -7.27 0.53
CA LEU A 146 14.51 -7.62 -0.88
C LEU A 146 13.08 -7.40 -1.37
N TRP A 147 12.07 -7.85 -0.62
CA TRP A 147 10.66 -7.64 -0.96
C TRP A 147 10.36 -6.15 -1.16
N SER A 148 10.82 -5.30 -0.24
CA SER A 148 10.60 -3.86 -0.29
C SER A 148 11.32 -3.21 -1.46
N LYS A 149 12.55 -3.62 -1.74
CA LYS A 149 13.31 -3.17 -2.92
C LYS A 149 12.53 -3.46 -4.20
N LEU A 150 12.09 -4.71 -4.40
CA LEU A 150 11.34 -5.12 -5.60
C LEU A 150 10.01 -4.36 -5.74
N MET A 151 9.31 -4.13 -4.62
CA MET A 151 8.07 -3.34 -4.62
C MET A 151 8.33 -1.87 -4.98
N LEU A 152 9.40 -1.26 -4.47
CA LEU A 152 9.78 0.12 -4.82
C LEU A 152 10.16 0.26 -6.30
N GLU A 153 10.95 -0.67 -6.83
CA GLU A 153 11.31 -0.74 -8.25
C GLU A 153 10.07 -0.91 -9.14
N THR A 154 9.14 -1.78 -8.72
CA THR A 154 7.88 -1.99 -9.42
C THR A 154 7.07 -0.71 -9.50
N LEU A 155 6.91 -0.01 -8.39
CA LEU A 155 6.12 1.22 -8.35
C LEU A 155 6.81 2.36 -9.09
N GLY A 156 8.15 2.39 -9.13
CA GLY A 156 8.90 3.31 -9.98
C GLY A 156 8.67 3.05 -11.47
N ALA A 157 8.68 1.79 -11.91
CA ALA A 157 8.38 1.40 -13.28
C ALA A 157 6.89 1.58 -13.67
N SER A 158 6.00 1.55 -12.68
CA SER A 158 4.54 1.61 -12.85
C SER A 158 3.96 3.02 -12.70
N MET A 159 4.78 4.07 -12.70
CA MET A 159 4.30 5.46 -12.52
C MET A 159 3.23 5.85 -13.54
N HIS A 160 3.33 5.35 -14.78
CA HIS A 160 2.35 5.60 -15.85
C HIS A 160 0.93 5.09 -15.54
N LEU A 161 0.76 4.23 -14.51
CA LEU A 161 -0.52 3.72 -14.07
C LEU A 161 -1.21 4.61 -13.01
N MET A 162 -0.56 5.69 -12.56
CA MET A 162 -0.97 6.47 -11.37
C MET A 162 -1.63 7.83 -11.70
N ALA A 163 -2.40 7.92 -12.79
CA ALA A 163 -3.25 9.07 -13.18
C ALA A 163 -2.56 10.46 -13.13
N ASP A 164 -1.24 10.52 -13.30
CA ASP A 164 -0.40 11.73 -13.16
C ASP A 164 -0.61 12.54 -11.86
N ASP A 165 -1.11 11.90 -10.79
CA ASP A 165 -1.29 12.53 -9.48
C ASP A 165 -0.25 11.99 -8.48
N PRO A 166 0.73 12.82 -8.03
CA PRO A 166 1.77 12.38 -7.11
C PRO A 166 1.24 11.93 -5.72
N ARG A 167 0.01 12.31 -5.37
CA ARG A 167 -0.64 11.88 -4.12
C ARG A 167 -0.97 10.39 -4.15
N ILE A 168 -1.21 9.80 -5.33
CA ILE A 168 -1.48 8.36 -5.48
C ILE A 168 -0.26 7.55 -5.06
N ARG A 169 0.93 7.89 -5.59
CA ARG A 169 2.20 7.26 -5.20
C ARG A 169 2.44 7.35 -3.69
N THR A 170 2.18 8.53 -3.12
CA THR A 170 2.33 8.79 -1.68
C THR A 170 1.37 7.93 -0.86
N SER A 171 0.11 7.83 -1.28
CA SER A 171 -0.91 7.02 -0.62
C SER A 171 -0.58 5.52 -0.65
N ILE A 172 -0.07 4.99 -1.77
CA ILE A 172 0.42 3.61 -1.87
C ILE A 172 1.60 3.39 -0.91
N ASN A 173 2.54 4.33 -0.82
CA ASN A 173 3.65 4.23 0.13
C ASN A 173 3.17 4.23 1.59
N THR A 174 2.15 5.03 1.91
CA THR A 174 1.52 5.03 3.24
C THR A 174 0.89 3.67 3.56
N PHE A 175 0.15 3.09 2.61
CA PHE A 175 -0.42 1.75 2.73
C PHE A 175 0.66 0.69 3.00
N LEU A 176 1.70 0.65 2.17
CA LEU A 176 2.80 -0.32 2.33
C LEU A 176 3.53 -0.13 3.66
N SER A 177 3.81 1.11 4.05
CA SER A 177 4.48 1.41 5.32
C SER A 177 3.64 1.01 6.53
N PHE A 178 2.31 1.18 6.48
CA PHE A 178 1.42 0.77 7.56
C PHE A 178 1.45 -0.76 7.76
N PHE A 179 1.27 -1.52 6.68
CA PHE A 179 1.30 -2.98 6.76
C PHE A 179 2.69 -3.50 7.14
N MET A 180 3.77 -2.96 6.58
CA MET A 180 5.13 -3.40 6.90
C MET A 180 5.54 -3.02 8.33
N GLY A 181 5.10 -1.86 8.82
CA GLY A 181 5.28 -1.46 10.22
C GLY A 181 4.60 -2.43 11.18
N LYS A 182 3.34 -2.80 10.92
CA LYS A 182 2.61 -3.80 11.70
C LYS A 182 3.39 -5.12 11.80
N TYR A 183 3.93 -5.62 10.70
CA TYR A 183 4.71 -6.87 10.71
C TYR A 183 6.08 -6.72 11.38
N ALA A 184 6.73 -5.56 11.22
CA ALA A 184 7.98 -5.30 11.90
C ALA A 184 7.79 -5.29 13.43
N ASP A 185 6.70 -4.70 13.92
CA ASP A 185 6.35 -4.70 15.35
C ASP A 185 6.00 -6.11 15.85
N GLU A 186 5.18 -6.87 15.09
CA GLU A 186 4.75 -8.23 15.44
C GLU A 186 5.90 -9.25 15.47
N LEU A 187 6.93 -9.06 14.65
CA LEU A 187 8.03 -10.02 14.45
C LEU A 187 9.39 -9.50 14.90
N HIS A 188 9.43 -8.31 15.52
CA HIS A 188 10.64 -7.63 15.97
C HIS A 188 11.70 -7.43 14.86
N LEU A 189 11.25 -7.10 13.65
CA LEU A 189 12.12 -6.84 12.49
C LEU A 189 12.49 -5.36 12.38
N ARG A 190 13.54 -5.05 11.61
CA ARG A 190 13.82 -3.65 11.26
C ARG A 190 12.73 -3.10 10.34
N THR A 191 12.21 -1.93 10.67
CA THR A 191 11.23 -1.23 9.83
C THR A 191 11.86 -0.82 8.51
N VAL A 192 11.34 -1.35 7.41
CA VAL A 192 11.70 -0.87 6.06
C VAL A 192 10.73 0.24 5.67
N ALA A 193 11.23 1.46 5.55
CA ALA A 193 10.40 2.62 5.22
C ALA A 193 10.17 2.74 3.70
N PHE A 194 8.91 2.82 3.28
CA PHE A 194 8.56 3.24 1.91
C PHE A 194 8.55 4.76 1.86
N LEU A 195 9.74 5.36 1.82
CA LEU A 195 9.87 6.81 1.75
C LEU A 195 9.32 7.30 0.40
N GLY A 196 8.32 8.17 0.42
CA GLY A 196 8.02 9.04 -0.71
C GLY A 196 9.12 10.10 -0.81
N GLN A 197 9.94 10.10 -1.86
CA GLN A 197 10.74 11.27 -2.22
C GLN A 197 10.06 11.98 -3.40
N ARG A 198 10.01 13.32 -3.50
CA ARG A 198 11.01 14.31 -3.09
C ARG A 198 10.39 15.56 -2.46
N THR A 199 10.77 15.91 -1.23
CA THR A 199 10.86 17.33 -0.85
C THR A 199 12.15 17.86 -1.46
N ARG A 200 12.04 18.80 -2.41
CA ARG A 200 13.17 19.59 -2.90
C ARG A 200 13.87 20.22 -1.70
N ARG A 201 15.13 19.83 -1.42
CA ARG A 201 16.04 20.69 -0.67
C ARG A 201 16.27 21.93 -1.52
N THR A 202 15.60 23.03 -1.20
CA THR A 202 16.04 24.34 -1.64
C THR A 202 17.42 24.58 -1.03
N SER A 203 18.45 24.53 -1.87
CA SER A 203 19.73 25.12 -1.51
C SER A 203 19.48 26.62 -1.36
N ALA A 204 19.54 27.12 -0.13
CA ALA A 204 19.77 28.53 0.09
C ALA A 204 21.14 28.83 -0.51
N ARG A 205 21.14 29.50 -1.67
CA ARG A 205 22.33 30.19 -2.17
C ARG A 205 22.70 31.21 -1.11
N SER A 206 23.87 31.03 -0.51
CA SER A 206 24.59 32.15 0.09
C SER A 206 24.97 33.08 -1.06
N THR A 207 24.35 34.25 -1.11
CA THR A 207 24.86 35.38 -1.88
C THR A 207 25.51 36.33 -0.90
N SER A 208 26.82 36.48 -1.12
CA SER A 208 27.77 37.54 -0.78
C SER A 208 27.35 38.61 0.22
#